data_AF-A0A6J7H6D2-F1
#
_entry.id   AF-A0A6J7H6D2-F1
#
_cell.length_a   1.000
_cell.length_b   1.000
_cell.length_c   1.000
_cell.angle_alpha   90.00
_cell.angle_beta   90.00
_cell.angle_gamma   90.00
#
_symmetry.space_group_name_H-M   'P 1'
#
loop_
_entity.id
_entity.type
_entity.pdbx_description
1 polymer ?
#
loop_
_entity_poly.entity_id
_entity_poly.type
_entity_poly.pdbx_seq_one_letter_code
_entity_poly.pdbx_strand_id
1 'polypeptide(L)'
;MVFHSAIAAEAGWFTLADVARSIHDKLLARHLMIEQALGASVGSAEVAEVVALWESSKQQEHGRSSALDEIPVGLPALARALKVAKRATAIPGYVAPPVSSDLVSSDPVSSDLGAALLQLVDLAQERGWDPEEALRQATDLRIQQLRTLESPGSDSP
;
A
#
# COMPACT_ATOMS: atom_id res chain seq x y z
N MET A 1 4.68 -9.94 17.11
CA MET A 1 5.60 -11.01 16.66
C MET A 1 5.95 -11.99 17.78
N VAL A 2 6.53 -11.54 18.91
CA VAL A 2 6.91 -12.42 20.04
C VAL A 2 5.77 -13.31 20.53
N PHE A 3 4.57 -12.74 20.73
CA PHE A 3 3.39 -13.50 21.16
C PHE A 3 3.00 -14.62 20.17
N HIS A 4 2.94 -14.33 18.86
CA HIS A 4 2.63 -15.32 17.83
C HIS A 4 3.70 -16.41 17.73
N SER A 5 4.98 -16.05 17.89
CA SER A 5 6.08 -17.02 17.92
C SER A 5 6.05 -17.93 19.14
N ALA A 6 5.57 -17.44 20.29
CA ALA A 6 5.40 -18.27 21.49
C ALA A 6 4.31 -19.33 21.29
N ILE A 7 3.14 -18.94 20.77
CA ILE A 7 2.04 -19.86 20.45
C ILE A 7 2.49 -20.91 19.41
N ALA A 8 3.21 -20.48 18.36
CA ALA A 8 3.73 -21.39 17.34
C ALA A 8 4.77 -22.38 17.90
N ALA A 9 5.58 -21.96 18.88
CA ALA A 9 6.55 -22.82 19.54
C ALA A 9 5.87 -23.87 20.41
N GLU A 10 4.80 -23.52 21.12
CA GLU A 10 3.97 -24.47 21.88
C GLU A 10 3.32 -25.51 20.97
N ALA A 11 2.89 -25.10 19.78
CA ALA A 11 2.36 -26.00 18.75
C ALA A 11 3.45 -26.82 18.01
N GLY A 12 4.73 -26.61 18.31
CA GLY A 12 5.86 -27.29 17.67
C GLY A 12 6.11 -26.88 16.22
N TRP A 13 5.59 -25.72 15.78
CA TRP A 13 5.71 -25.27 14.38
C TRP A 13 7.01 -24.55 14.10
N PHE A 14 7.30 -23.49 14.88
CA PHE A 14 8.54 -22.72 14.78
C PHE A 14 8.74 -21.86 16.02
N THR A 15 9.98 -21.47 16.28
CA THR A 15 10.39 -20.62 17.40
C THR A 15 10.70 -19.18 16.94
N LEU A 16 10.87 -18.27 17.90
CA LEU A 16 11.36 -16.92 17.60
C LEU A 16 12.75 -16.93 16.93
N ALA A 17 13.62 -17.86 17.30
CA ALA A 17 14.94 -18.01 16.70
C ALA A 17 14.84 -18.46 15.23
N ASP A 18 13.85 -19.28 14.88
CA ASP A 18 13.60 -19.67 13.49
C ASP A 18 13.15 -18.48 12.65
N VAL A 19 12.26 -17.65 13.17
CA VAL A 19 11.81 -16.41 12.49
C VAL A 19 12.98 -15.44 12.30
N ALA A 20 13.80 -15.24 13.33
CA ALA A 20 14.97 -14.36 13.24
C ALA A 20 15.98 -14.86 12.19
N ARG A 21 16.27 -16.17 12.19
CA ARG A 21 17.14 -16.80 11.18
C ARG A 21 16.56 -16.65 9.78
N SER A 22 15.28 -16.93 9.58
CA SER A 22 14.67 -16.83 8.26
C SER A 22 14.70 -15.40 7.72
N ILE A 23 14.50 -14.38 8.56
CA ILE A 23 14.60 -12.98 8.15
C ILE A 23 16.05 -12.62 7.84
N HIS A 24 17.01 -13.04 8.68
CA HIS A 24 18.44 -12.82 8.45
C HIS A 24 18.89 -13.41 7.10
N ASP A 25 18.62 -14.69 6.87
CA ASP A 25 19.01 -15.40 5.65
C ASP A 25 18.35 -14.76 4.42
N LYS A 26 17.08 -14.33 4.54
CA LYS A 26 16.35 -13.65 3.45
C LYS A 26 16.94 -12.28 3.11
N LEU A 27 17.33 -11.51 4.12
CA LEU A 27 17.97 -10.20 3.91
C LEU A 27 19.36 -10.37 3.28
N LEU A 28 20.15 -11.35 3.74
CA LEU A 28 21.47 -11.64 3.19
C LEU A 28 21.39 -12.12 1.74
N ALA A 29 20.49 -13.04 1.42
CA ALA A 29 20.27 -13.50 0.06
C ALA A 29 19.87 -12.36 -0.90
N ARG A 30 18.99 -11.45 -0.46
CA ARG A 30 18.56 -10.30 -1.26
C ARG A 30 19.64 -9.25 -1.44
N HIS A 31 20.49 -9.05 -0.44
CA HIS A 31 21.64 -8.15 -0.54
C HIS A 31 22.65 -8.68 -1.56
N LEU A 32 23.03 -9.96 -1.45
CA LEU A 32 23.92 -10.61 -2.42
C LEU A 32 23.34 -10.61 -3.83
N MET A 33 22.02 -10.77 -3.98
CA MET A 33 21.34 -10.69 -5.27
C MET A 33 21.51 -9.31 -5.93
N ILE A 34 21.37 -8.23 -5.16
CA ILE A 34 21.61 -6.87 -5.67
C ILE A 34 23.08 -6.70 -6.07
N GLU A 35 24.01 -7.11 -5.21
CA GLU A 35 25.45 -7.01 -5.50
C GLU A 35 25.85 -7.80 -6.75
N GLN A 36 25.26 -8.98 -6.96
CA GLN A 36 25.52 -9.80 -8.15
C GLN A 36 24.94 -9.18 -9.42
N ALA A 37 23.78 -8.53 -9.34
CA ALA A 37 23.11 -7.96 -10.50
C ALA A 37 23.65 -6.58 -10.89
N LEU A 38 24.02 -5.74 -9.91
CA LEU A 38 24.32 -4.32 -10.10
C LEU A 38 25.74 -3.91 -9.63
N GLY A 39 26.49 -4.83 -9.02
CA GLY A 39 27.81 -4.56 -8.46
C GLY A 39 27.76 -3.95 -7.05
N ALA A 40 28.94 -3.79 -6.44
CA ALA A 40 29.09 -3.39 -5.02
C ALA A 40 28.75 -1.91 -4.72
N SER A 41 28.48 -1.09 -5.75
CA SER A 41 28.17 0.34 -5.60
C SER A 41 26.87 0.67 -6.32
N VAL A 42 25.75 0.39 -5.66
CA VAL A 42 24.44 0.84 -6.10
C VAL A 42 24.28 2.32 -5.76
N GLY A 43 24.15 3.17 -6.78
CA GLY A 43 23.86 4.59 -6.64
C GLY A 43 22.35 4.86 -6.53
N SER A 44 21.98 6.14 -6.45
CA SER A 44 20.57 6.55 -6.43
C SER A 44 19.86 6.32 -7.77
N ALA A 45 20.60 6.19 -8.86
CA ALA A 45 20.06 5.95 -10.20
C ALA A 45 19.51 4.53 -10.38
N GLU A 46 20.03 3.54 -9.64
CA GLU A 46 19.67 2.13 -9.76
C GLU A 46 18.56 1.68 -8.78
N VAL A 47 17.98 2.58 -7.98
CA VAL A 47 16.96 2.23 -6.97
C VAL A 47 15.73 1.57 -7.59
N ALA A 48 15.27 2.04 -8.75
CA ALA A 48 14.13 1.44 -9.45
C ALA A 48 14.43 -0.01 -9.89
N GLU A 49 15.66 -0.27 -10.31
CA GLU A 49 16.12 -1.58 -10.74
C GLU A 49 16.26 -2.55 -9.56
N VAL A 50 16.76 -2.07 -8.41
CA VAL A 50 16.77 -2.82 -7.15
C VAL A 50 15.35 -3.23 -6.73
N VAL A 51 14.39 -2.30 -6.78
CA VAL A 51 13.00 -2.58 -6.43
C VAL A 51 12.39 -3.63 -7.37
N ALA A 52 12.64 -3.52 -8.68
CA ALA A 52 12.18 -4.51 -9.66
C ALA A 52 12.77 -5.91 -9.39
N LEU A 53 14.06 -5.99 -9.09
CA LEU A 53 14.74 -7.25 -8.76
C LEU A 53 14.18 -7.90 -7.49
N TRP A 54 13.88 -7.09 -6.47
CA TRP A 54 13.22 -7.56 -5.25
C TRP A 54 11.81 -8.07 -5.49
N GLU A 55 11.02 -7.39 -6.30
CA GLU A 55 9.67 -7.85 -6.65
C GLU A 55 9.70 -9.14 -7.48
N SER A 56 10.64 -9.29 -8.42
CA SER A 56 10.85 -10.52 -9.18
C SER A 56 11.20 -11.72 -8.27
N SER A 57 12.14 -11.52 -7.34
CA SER A 57 12.50 -12.55 -6.35
C SER A 57 11.30 -12.98 -5.49
N LYS A 58 10.46 -12.03 -5.05
CA LYS A 58 9.22 -12.34 -4.31
C LYS A 58 8.24 -13.15 -5.16
N GLN A 59 8.11 -12.87 -6.45
CA GLN A 59 7.19 -13.64 -7.32
C GLN A 59 7.63 -15.10 -7.46
N GLN A 60 8.94 -15.34 -7.60
CA GLN A 60 9.51 -16.69 -7.73
C GLN A 60 9.34 -17.53 -6.47
N GLU A 61 9.54 -16.95 -5.28
CA GLU A 61 9.38 -17.65 -3.98
C GLU A 61 7.96 -18.20 -3.76
N HIS A 62 6.95 -17.55 -4.33
CA HIS A 62 5.55 -17.85 -4.05
C HIS A 62 4.83 -18.59 -5.20
N GLY A 63 5.52 -18.94 -6.29
CA GLY A 63 4.98 -19.75 -7.39
C GLY A 63 3.69 -19.19 -8.02
N ARG A 64 3.63 -17.87 -8.26
CA ARG A 64 2.37 -17.15 -8.48
C ARG A 64 2.00 -16.97 -9.94
N SER A 65 0.69 -16.92 -10.20
CA SER A 65 0.10 -16.50 -11.48
C SER A 65 -0.15 -14.99 -11.58
N SER A 66 -0.40 -14.28 -10.46
CA SER A 66 -0.72 -12.85 -10.48
C SER A 66 -0.19 -12.08 -9.26
N ALA A 67 0.29 -10.86 -9.49
CA ALA A 67 0.71 -9.93 -8.43
C ALA A 67 -0.47 -9.35 -7.63
N LEU A 68 -1.70 -9.50 -8.14
CA LEU A 68 -2.93 -9.01 -7.49
C LEU A 68 -3.46 -9.97 -6.42
N ASP A 69 -3.03 -11.24 -6.44
CA ASP A 69 -3.50 -12.29 -5.51
C ASP A 69 -3.06 -12.04 -4.05
N GLU A 70 -2.13 -11.12 -3.81
CA GLU A 70 -1.60 -10.73 -2.49
C GLU A 70 -2.30 -9.55 -1.83
N ILE A 71 -3.33 -9.01 -2.43
CA ILE A 71 -4.03 -7.86 -1.88
C ILE A 71 -5.00 -8.38 -0.80
N PRO A 72 -4.72 -8.18 0.50
CA PRO A 72 -5.53 -8.77 1.55
C PRO A 72 -6.95 -8.20 1.49
N VAL A 73 -7.93 -9.10 1.57
CA VAL A 73 -9.36 -8.72 1.54
C VAL A 73 -9.77 -7.91 2.78
N GLY A 74 -9.04 -8.05 3.89
CA GLY A 74 -9.31 -7.33 5.14
C GLY A 74 -8.76 -5.91 5.21
N LEU A 75 -8.11 -5.40 4.15
CA LEU A 75 -7.69 -4.00 4.12
C LEU A 75 -8.90 -3.06 4.03
N PRO A 76 -8.86 -1.90 4.72
CA PRO A 76 -9.79 -0.81 4.46
C PRO A 76 -9.81 -0.44 2.97
N ALA A 77 -10.96 0.02 2.47
CA ALA A 77 -11.19 0.22 1.04
C ALA A 77 -10.12 1.09 0.36
N LEU A 78 -9.69 2.18 1.01
CA LEU A 78 -8.71 3.11 0.45
C LEU A 78 -7.28 2.52 0.43
N ALA A 79 -6.81 1.92 1.53
CA ALA A 79 -5.56 1.15 1.55
C ALA A 79 -5.55 0.04 0.48
N ARG A 80 -6.67 -0.66 0.31
CA ARG A 80 -6.81 -1.72 -0.69
C ARG A 80 -6.69 -1.14 -2.10
N ALA A 81 -7.38 -0.03 -2.40
CA ALA A 81 -7.30 0.67 -3.67
C ALA A 81 -5.85 1.12 -3.97
N LEU A 82 -5.16 1.72 -3.00
CA LEU A 82 -3.76 2.13 -3.16
C LEU A 82 -2.85 0.94 -3.46
N LYS A 83 -3.08 -0.21 -2.80
CA LYS A 83 -2.31 -1.43 -3.07
C LYS A 83 -2.59 -1.97 -4.47
N VAL A 84 -3.83 -1.90 -4.96
CA VAL A 84 -4.18 -2.24 -6.34
C VAL A 84 -3.43 -1.31 -7.31
N ALA A 85 -3.51 0.00 -7.12
CA ALA A 85 -2.83 1.00 -7.96
C ALA A 85 -1.31 0.74 -8.03
N LYS A 86 -0.66 0.49 -6.89
CA LYS A 86 0.76 0.11 -6.81
C LYS A 86 1.13 -1.16 -7.58
N ARG A 87 0.21 -2.13 -7.67
CA ARG A 87 0.44 -3.37 -8.44
C ARG A 87 0.14 -3.15 -9.92
N ALA A 88 -0.82 -2.30 -10.24
CA ALA A 88 -1.21 -1.99 -11.61
C ALA A 88 -0.08 -1.33 -12.41
N THR A 89 0.76 -0.51 -11.77
CA THR A 89 1.95 0.11 -12.41
C THR A 89 2.98 -0.90 -12.93
N ALA A 90 2.99 -2.13 -12.39
CA ALA A 90 3.86 -3.21 -12.84
C ALA A 90 3.28 -3.98 -14.04
N ILE A 91 2.05 -3.71 -14.47
CA ILE A 91 1.39 -4.38 -15.59
C ILE A 91 1.74 -3.64 -16.90
N PRO A 92 2.41 -4.29 -17.86
CA PRO A 92 2.73 -3.65 -19.14
C PRO A 92 1.47 -3.15 -19.87
N GLY A 93 1.48 -1.88 -20.29
CA GLY A 93 0.38 -1.26 -21.03
C GLY A 93 -0.79 -0.76 -20.18
N TYR A 94 -0.73 -0.91 -18.85
CA TYR A 94 -1.69 -0.25 -17.98
C TYR A 94 -1.47 1.27 -17.99
N VAL A 95 -2.56 2.01 -18.22
CA VAL A 95 -2.59 3.47 -18.14
C VAL A 95 -3.76 3.83 -17.22
N ALA A 96 -3.48 4.57 -16.16
CA ALA A 96 -4.52 5.01 -15.25
C ALA A 96 -5.51 5.96 -15.97
N PRO A 97 -6.82 5.81 -15.76
CA PRO A 97 -7.81 6.74 -16.29
C PRO A 97 -7.59 8.14 -15.68
N PRO A 98 -7.69 9.22 -16.47
CA PRO A 98 -7.58 10.57 -15.94
C PRO A 98 -8.76 10.89 -15.02
N VAL A 99 -8.53 11.76 -14.04
CA VAL A 99 -9.60 12.26 -13.17
C VAL A 99 -10.61 13.04 -14.01
N SER A 100 -11.83 12.51 -14.18
CA SER A 100 -12.91 13.24 -14.86
C SER A 100 -13.85 13.91 -13.85
N SER A 101 -14.26 15.15 -14.17
CA SER A 101 -15.23 15.93 -13.38
C SER A 101 -16.66 15.40 -13.49
N ASP A 102 -16.92 14.55 -14.48
CA ASP A 102 -18.25 14.18 -14.93
C ASP A 102 -18.78 12.89 -14.26
N LEU A 103 -18.11 12.44 -13.18
CA LEU A 103 -18.28 11.12 -12.55
C LEU A 103 -19.39 11.04 -11.51
N VAL A 104 -20.35 11.95 -11.55
CA VAL A 104 -21.54 11.85 -10.71
C VAL A 104 -22.74 12.01 -11.62
N SER A 105 -23.05 10.95 -12.37
CA SER A 105 -24.39 10.81 -12.90
C SER A 105 -25.36 10.68 -11.71
N SER A 106 -26.57 11.22 -11.85
CA SER A 106 -27.59 11.26 -10.79
C SER A 106 -28.12 9.88 -10.37
N ASP A 107 -27.52 8.79 -10.85
CA ASP A 107 -28.01 7.42 -10.67
C ASP A 107 -27.38 6.79 -9.40
N PRO A 108 -28.18 6.50 -8.36
CA PRO A 108 -27.68 6.02 -7.07
C PRO A 108 -27.13 4.59 -7.10
N VAL A 109 -27.16 3.90 -8.26
CA VAL A 109 -26.55 2.56 -8.46
C VAL A 109 -25.06 2.67 -8.85
N SER A 110 -24.33 3.51 -8.11
CA SER A 110 -23.09 3.18 -7.38
C SER A 110 -21.76 2.85 -8.09
N SER A 111 -21.67 2.85 -9.42
CA SER A 111 -20.39 2.63 -10.13
C SER A 111 -19.50 3.89 -10.20
N ASP A 112 -20.11 5.06 -10.34
CA ASP A 112 -19.38 6.26 -10.79
C ASP A 112 -18.54 6.90 -9.69
N LEU A 113 -19.05 6.93 -8.45
CA LEU A 113 -18.28 7.39 -7.29
C LEU A 113 -17.09 6.48 -7.01
N GLY A 114 -17.26 5.17 -7.14
CA GLY A 114 -16.18 4.20 -6.97
C GLY A 114 -15.07 4.43 -8.01
N ALA A 115 -15.44 4.65 -9.27
CA ALA A 115 -14.50 4.99 -10.33
C ALA A 115 -13.77 6.32 -10.07
N ALA A 116 -14.48 7.35 -9.59
CA ALA A 116 -13.86 8.62 -9.21
C ALA A 116 -12.85 8.48 -8.07
N LEU A 117 -13.19 7.70 -7.03
CA LEU A 117 -12.28 7.43 -5.93
C LEU A 117 -11.04 6.66 -6.40
N LEU A 118 -11.20 5.70 -7.32
CA LEU A 118 -10.06 4.99 -7.90
C LEU A 118 -9.16 5.92 -8.72
N GLN A 119 -9.71 6.79 -9.56
CA GLN A 119 -8.93 7.77 -10.32
C GLN A 119 -8.13 8.72 -9.40
N LEU A 120 -8.70 9.14 -8.27
CA LEU A 120 -7.99 9.95 -7.28
C LEU A 120 -6.85 9.16 -6.61
N VAL A 121 -7.06 7.88 -6.34
CA VAL A 121 -6.02 7.00 -5.78
C VAL A 121 -4.90 6.75 -6.78
N ASP A 122 -5.23 6.52 -8.06
CA ASP A 122 -4.23 6.36 -9.12
C ASP A 122 -3.40 7.65 -9.27
N LEU A 123 -4.05 8.82 -9.25
CA LEU A 123 -3.36 10.11 -9.26
C LEU A 123 -2.44 10.30 -8.04
N ALA A 124 -2.90 9.92 -6.84
CA ALA A 124 -2.08 9.98 -5.64
C ALA A 124 -0.86 9.06 -5.75
N GLN A 125 -1.05 7.84 -6.29
CA GLN A 125 0.01 6.87 -6.50
C GLN A 125 1.05 7.35 -7.51
N GLU A 126 0.64 7.95 -8.63
CA GLU A 126 1.54 8.56 -9.63
C GLU A 126 2.40 9.67 -9.03
N ARG A 127 1.85 10.43 -8.08
CA ARG A 127 2.54 11.55 -7.40
C ARG A 127 3.28 11.13 -6.13
N GLY A 128 3.23 9.86 -5.74
CA GLY A 128 3.84 9.35 -4.51
C GLY A 128 3.18 9.86 -3.22
N TRP A 129 1.92 10.27 -3.28
CA TRP A 129 1.14 10.74 -2.13
C TRP A 129 0.48 9.57 -1.40
N ASP A 130 0.27 9.72 -0.08
CA ASP A 130 -0.50 8.78 0.72
C ASP A 130 -1.97 9.25 0.82
N PRO A 131 -2.90 8.66 0.05
CA PRO A 131 -4.30 9.07 0.07
C PRO A 131 -5.00 8.78 1.41
N GLU A 132 -4.54 7.79 2.17
CA GLU A 132 -5.16 7.45 3.46
C GLU A 132 -4.80 8.48 4.53
N GLU A 133 -3.53 8.87 4.58
CA GLU A 133 -3.10 9.95 5.46
C GLU A 133 -3.73 11.29 5.06
N ALA A 134 -3.79 11.60 3.75
CA ALA A 134 -4.43 12.81 3.26
C ALA A 134 -5.92 12.89 3.63
N LEU A 135 -6.67 11.80 3.47
CA LEU A 135 -8.08 11.75 3.84
C LEU A 135 -8.28 11.84 5.36
N ARG A 136 -7.40 11.20 6.14
CA ARG A 136 -7.41 11.26 7.61
C ARG A 136 -7.27 12.70 8.10
N GLN A 137 -6.25 13.42 7.62
CA GLN A 137 -6.02 14.82 7.97
C GLN A 137 -7.20 15.72 7.57
N ALA A 138 -7.74 15.55 6.36
CA ALA A 138 -8.90 16.30 5.90
C ALA A 138 -10.15 16.04 6.76
N THR A 139 -10.33 14.80 7.21
CA THR A 139 -11.43 14.40 8.09
C THR A 139 -11.30 15.03 9.47
N ASP A 140 -10.09 15.02 10.05
CA ASP A 140 -9.83 15.65 11.36
C ASP A 140 -10.09 17.16 11.32
N LEU A 141 -9.67 17.84 10.25
CA LEU A 141 -9.96 19.25 10.03
C LEU A 141 -11.47 19.51 9.89
N ARG A 142 -12.19 18.66 9.15
CA ARG A 142 -13.65 18.76 9.03
C ARG A 142 -14.33 18.61 10.38
N ILE A 143 -13.88 17.67 11.21
CA ILE A 143 -14.40 17.48 12.57
C ILE A 143 -14.17 18.74 13.41
N GLN A 144 -12.97 19.34 13.34
CA GLN A 144 -12.68 20.59 14.07
C GLN A 144 -13.61 21.73 13.63
N GLN A 145 -13.82 21.90 12.32
CA GLN A 145 -14.75 22.90 11.79
C GLN A 145 -16.17 22.69 12.30
N LEU A 146 -16.67 21.45 12.25
CA LEU A 146 -18.01 21.12 12.74
C LEU A 146 -18.15 21.39 14.24
N ARG A 147 -17.14 21.08 15.06
CA ARG A 147 -17.14 21.39 16.50
C ARG A 147 -17.24 22.89 16.80
N THR A 148 -16.62 23.74 15.98
CA THR A 148 -16.76 25.20 16.14
C THR A 148 -18.17 25.69 15.84
N LEU A 149 -18.87 25.06 14.90
CA LEU A 149 -20.27 25.37 14.57
C LEU A 149 -21.24 24.82 15.63
N GLU A 150 -20.91 23.69 16.26
CA GLU A 150 -21.68 23.07 17.35
C GLU A 150 -21.59 23.82 18.68
N SER A 151 -20.67 24.77 18.82
CA SER A 151 -20.54 25.62 20.02
C SER A 151 -21.16 27.01 19.79
N PRO A 152 -22.50 27.15 19.66
CA PRO A 152 -23.11 28.45 19.59
C PRO A 152 -23.08 29.08 20.99
N GLY A 153 -22.22 30.07 21.20
CA GLY A 153 -22.33 31.06 22.28
C GLY A 153 -22.08 30.55 23.70
N SER A 154 -20.81 30.48 24.09
CA SER A 154 -20.39 30.71 25.48
C SER A 154 -19.92 32.16 25.67
N ASP A 155 -20.55 33.12 24.99
CA ASP A 155 -20.30 34.56 25.16
C ASP A 155 -21.64 35.32 25.20
N SER A 156 -22.24 35.35 26.40
CA SER A 156 -22.80 36.53 27.08
C SER A 156 -23.92 36.15 28.06
N PRO A 157 -24.14 36.92 29.13
CA PRO A 157 -23.47 38.17 29.53
C PRO A 157 -22.56 38.06 30.75
#